data_AF-A0AA96YBC6-F1
#
_entry.id   AF-A0AA96YBC6-F1
#
_cell.length_a   1.000
_cell.length_b   1.000
_cell.length_c   1.000
_cell.angle_alpha   90.00
_cell.angle_beta   90.00
_cell.angle_gamma   90.00
#
_symmetry.space_group_name_H-M   'P 1'
#
loop_
_entity.id
_entity.type
_entity.pdbx_description
1 polymer ?
#
loop_
_entity_poly.entity_id
_entity_poly.type
_entity_poly.pdbx_seq_one_letter_code
_entity_poly.pdbx_strand_id
1 'polypeptide(L)'
;MNARWPALIACSFILTGCAGMQNPQKANLAHCTNQIKASKAENYPLALQEGDLCLQKNTLPASLESLIYAVQADAHSNLKHFPEAVAAKEKSIQLEAKPDARANLDLSSMYRDAGNPKKALELVQYNLDNGLGEAGKGSGFHMPTYYHQGLALTDLGQYREAAEAFSTGLERQADYAWAYYERGIAYDHLGDKDGAKADFMKFSQIVNKKYVREEHKAKLAEYKISMP
;
A
#
# COMPACT_ATOMS: atom_id res chain seq x y z
N MET A 1 -55.57 25.38 35.01
CA MET A 1 -54.51 24.36 35.22
C MET A 1 -53.18 24.95 34.77
N ASN A 2 -52.43 25.42 35.76
CA ASN A 2 -50.97 25.57 35.83
C ASN A 2 -50.23 24.46 35.03
N ALA A 3 -49.06 24.62 34.39
CA ALA A 3 -48.00 25.59 34.54
C ALA A 3 -47.02 25.58 33.32
N ARG A 4 -46.58 26.79 32.95
CA ARG A 4 -45.19 27.26 32.74
C ARG A 4 -44.30 26.61 31.66
N TRP A 5 -44.16 27.37 30.57
CA TRP A 5 -42.92 27.56 29.83
C TRP A 5 -41.87 28.31 30.68
N PRO A 6 -40.58 28.02 30.55
CA PRO A 6 -39.53 29.05 30.63
C PRO A 6 -38.78 29.11 29.29
N ALA A 7 -38.85 30.22 28.56
CA ALA A 7 -38.13 31.48 28.81
C ALA A 7 -36.65 31.39 28.42
N LEU A 8 -36.37 32.05 27.30
CA LEU A 8 -35.09 32.50 26.80
C LEU A 8 -34.30 33.30 27.85
N ILE A 9 -32.99 33.05 27.87
CA ILE A 9 -31.86 33.95 28.18
C ILE A 9 -31.78 34.51 29.61
N ALA A 10 -30.79 34.03 30.36
CA ALA A 10 -29.90 34.88 31.16
C ALA A 10 -28.57 34.15 31.39
N CYS A 11 -27.61 34.36 30.47
CA CYS A 11 -26.21 34.05 30.72
C CYS A 11 -25.68 35.16 31.65
N SER A 12 -25.76 34.92 32.96
CA SER A 12 -25.22 35.83 33.96
C SER A 12 -23.70 35.81 33.89
N PHE A 13 -23.12 36.98 33.59
CA PHE A 13 -21.70 37.27 33.72
C PHE A 13 -21.22 36.98 35.15
N ILE A 14 -20.52 35.87 35.34
CA ILE A 14 -19.52 35.72 36.40
C ILE A 14 -18.21 35.33 35.71
N LEU A 15 -17.28 36.27 35.76
CA LEU A 15 -15.91 36.19 35.27
C LEU A 15 -15.14 35.08 35.98
N THR A 16 -15.11 33.88 35.41
CA THR A 16 -13.94 32.96 35.41
C THR A 16 -14.24 31.78 34.47
N GLY A 17 -13.59 31.78 33.30
CA GLY A 17 -13.24 30.52 32.62
C GLY A 17 -14.24 29.93 31.62
N CYS A 18 -14.69 30.66 30.59
CA CYS A 18 -15.03 30.03 29.30
C CYS A 18 -13.77 29.86 28.45
N ALA A 19 -12.78 29.13 28.96
CA ALA A 19 -11.66 28.65 28.17
C ALA A 19 -11.82 27.13 28.04
N GLY A 20 -12.25 26.64 26.86
CA GLY A 20 -12.05 25.22 26.54
C GLY A 20 -13.19 24.44 25.89
N MET A 21 -14.27 25.05 25.38
CA MET A 21 -15.10 24.33 24.40
C MET A 21 -14.38 24.34 23.05
N GLN A 22 -13.38 23.48 22.89
CA GLN A 22 -12.81 23.19 21.57
C GLN A 22 -13.95 22.68 20.68
N ASN A 23 -14.11 23.27 19.50
CA ASN A 23 -15.05 22.77 18.50
C ASN A 23 -14.71 21.30 18.23
N PRO A 24 -15.62 20.33 18.48
CA PRO A 24 -15.36 18.90 18.30
C PRO A 24 -14.86 18.56 16.89
N GLN A 25 -15.31 19.29 15.85
CA GLN A 25 -14.80 19.12 14.49
C GLN A 25 -13.32 19.53 14.36
N LYS A 26 -12.89 20.59 15.06
CA LYS A 26 -11.47 21.01 15.08
C LYS A 26 -10.60 20.02 15.85
N ALA A 27 -11.14 19.39 16.90
CA ALA A 27 -10.43 18.36 17.65
C ALA A 27 -10.14 17.12 16.80
N ASN A 28 -11.13 16.65 16.02
CA ASN A 28 -10.92 15.49 15.13
C ASN A 28 -9.88 15.77 14.03
N LEU A 29 -9.89 16.95 13.41
CA LEU A 29 -8.89 17.31 12.40
C LEU A 29 -7.45 17.33 12.94
N ALA A 30 -7.27 17.65 14.23
CA ALA A 30 -5.97 17.58 14.89
C ALA A 30 -5.46 16.13 14.95
N HIS A 31 -6.34 15.19 15.33
CA HIS A 31 -6.02 13.76 15.32
C HIS A 31 -5.67 13.24 13.92
N CYS A 32 -6.41 13.66 12.89
CA CYS A 32 -6.12 13.31 11.49
C CYS A 32 -4.71 13.79 11.07
N THR A 33 -4.33 15.00 11.49
CA THR A 33 -3.00 15.55 11.21
C THR A 33 -1.90 14.83 11.99
N ASN A 34 -2.16 14.53 13.27
CA ASN A 34 -1.23 13.81 14.15
C ASN A 34 -0.94 12.40 13.64
N GLN A 35 -1.96 11.68 13.12
CA GLN A 35 -1.77 10.38 12.50
C GLN A 35 -0.74 10.44 11.36
N ILE A 36 -0.92 11.37 10.42
CA ILE A 36 -0.01 11.51 9.27
C ILE A 36 1.41 11.83 9.75
N LYS A 37 1.54 12.68 10.78
CA LYS A 37 2.84 13.00 11.38
C LYS A 37 3.48 11.79 12.05
N ALA A 38 2.71 11.01 12.81
CA ALA A 38 3.18 9.80 13.48
C ALA A 38 3.61 8.73 12.47
N SER A 39 2.83 8.54 11.40
CA SER A 39 3.15 7.62 10.29
C SER A 39 4.47 8.00 9.61
N LYS A 40 4.68 9.29 9.30
CA LYS A 40 5.95 9.80 8.73
C LYS A 40 7.15 9.63 9.66
N ALA A 41 6.91 9.57 10.97
CA ALA A 41 7.92 9.30 11.97
C ALA A 41 8.06 7.79 12.27
N GLU A 42 7.40 6.92 11.48
CA GLU A 42 7.37 5.46 11.63
C GLU A 42 6.85 5.00 13.01
N ASN A 43 6.12 5.86 13.72
CA ASN A 43 5.45 5.52 14.97
C ASN A 43 4.05 4.98 14.65
N TYR A 44 4.01 3.76 14.11
CA TYR A 44 2.78 3.12 13.66
C TYR A 44 1.74 2.91 14.77
N PRO A 45 2.09 2.52 16.00
CA PRO A 45 1.10 2.42 17.09
C PRO A 45 0.40 3.76 17.38
N LEU A 46 1.16 4.87 17.44
CA LEU A 46 0.57 6.19 17.62
C LEU A 46 -0.25 6.62 16.40
N ALA A 47 0.22 6.30 15.18
CA ALA A 47 -0.52 6.61 13.97
C ALA A 47 -1.90 5.92 13.97
N LEU A 48 -1.97 4.66 14.37
CA LEU A 48 -3.23 3.93 14.49
C LEU A 48 -4.15 4.56 15.55
N GLN A 49 -3.61 4.87 16.73
CA GLN A 49 -4.37 5.52 17.81
C GLN A 49 -4.96 6.87 17.37
N GLU A 50 -4.16 7.74 16.74
CA GLU A 50 -4.61 9.04 16.25
C GLU A 50 -5.60 8.90 15.08
N GLY A 51 -5.44 7.88 14.24
CA GLY A 51 -6.38 7.54 13.18
C GLY A 51 -7.76 7.14 13.73
N ASP A 52 -7.79 6.27 14.74
CA ASP A 52 -9.02 5.86 15.40
C ASP A 52 -9.74 7.05 16.04
N LEU A 53 -9.00 7.96 16.68
CA LEU A 53 -9.52 9.19 17.26
C LEU A 53 -10.07 10.15 16.18
N CYS A 54 -9.38 10.28 15.04
CA CYS A 54 -9.83 11.08 13.90
C CYS A 54 -11.21 10.60 13.37
N LEU A 55 -11.42 9.27 13.34
CA LEU A 55 -12.66 8.65 12.86
C LEU A 55 -13.82 8.69 13.88
N GLN A 56 -13.62 9.19 15.11
CA GLN A 56 -14.70 9.21 16.12
C GLN A 56 -15.80 10.23 15.82
N LYS A 57 -17.06 9.84 16.08
CA LYS A 57 -18.36 10.54 16.08
C LYS A 57 -18.45 11.97 15.47
N ASN A 58 -17.91 12.18 14.28
CA ASN A 58 -18.28 13.25 13.37
C ASN A 58 -18.10 12.75 11.93
N THR A 59 -18.96 13.20 11.02
CA THR A 59 -18.83 12.87 9.59
C THR A 59 -17.64 13.61 8.99
N LEU A 60 -16.62 12.86 8.58
CA LEU A 60 -15.53 13.38 7.75
C LEU A 60 -15.96 13.38 6.27
N PRO A 61 -15.39 14.25 5.42
CA PRO A 61 -15.51 14.08 3.98
C PRO A 61 -14.93 12.71 3.56
N ALA A 62 -15.59 12.02 2.62
CA ALA A 62 -15.16 10.69 2.16
C ALA A 62 -13.69 10.66 1.69
N SER A 63 -13.22 11.74 1.05
CA SER A 63 -11.82 11.86 0.63
C SER A 63 -10.83 11.90 1.80
N LEU A 64 -11.22 12.52 2.92
CA LEU A 64 -10.40 12.53 4.13
C LEU A 64 -10.48 11.17 4.82
N GLU A 65 -11.68 10.60 4.97
CA GLU A 65 -11.86 9.26 5.54
C GLU A 65 -11.04 8.20 4.77
N SER A 66 -11.07 8.25 3.43
CA SER A 66 -10.25 7.41 2.56
C SER A 66 -8.76 7.52 2.91
N LEU A 67 -8.23 8.74 3.00
CA LEU A 67 -6.82 8.99 3.36
C LEU A 67 -6.46 8.42 4.74
N ILE A 68 -7.34 8.56 5.74
CA ILE A 68 -7.10 8.06 7.09
C ILE A 68 -6.99 6.54 7.09
N TYR A 69 -7.89 5.86 6.38
CA TYR A 69 -7.83 4.41 6.20
C TYR A 69 -6.60 3.96 5.40
N ALA A 70 -6.19 4.71 4.37
CA ALA A 70 -4.95 4.42 3.64
C ALA A 70 -3.73 4.44 4.57
N VAL A 71 -3.63 5.43 5.46
CA VAL A 71 -2.53 5.53 6.43
C VAL A 71 -2.60 4.42 7.49
N GLN A 72 -3.80 4.03 7.93
CA GLN A 72 -3.96 2.87 8.83
C GLN A 72 -3.51 1.58 8.15
N ALA A 73 -3.84 1.38 6.87
CA ALA A 73 -3.43 0.21 6.11
C ALA A 73 -1.91 0.07 6.03
N ASP A 74 -1.22 1.17 5.72
CA ASP A 74 0.24 1.20 5.65
C ASP A 74 0.86 0.95 7.04
N ALA A 75 0.30 1.52 8.10
CA ALA A 75 0.75 1.30 9.47
C ALA A 75 0.59 -0.18 9.90
N HIS A 76 -0.56 -0.78 9.61
CA HIS A 76 -0.80 -2.20 9.87
C HIS A 76 0.15 -3.11 9.06
N SER A 77 0.39 -2.80 7.79
CA SER A 77 1.32 -3.55 6.94
C SER A 77 2.75 -3.53 7.52
N ASN A 78 3.23 -2.36 7.96
CA ASN A 78 4.55 -2.25 8.59
C ASN A 78 4.65 -3.01 9.93
N LEU A 79 3.53 -3.11 10.67
CA LEU A 79 3.43 -3.93 11.89
C LEU A 79 3.19 -5.41 11.60
N LYS A 80 3.10 -5.83 10.33
CA LYS A 80 2.76 -7.19 9.88
C LYS A 80 1.37 -7.67 10.32
N HIS A 81 0.46 -6.72 10.60
CA HIS A 81 -0.96 -6.96 10.85
C HIS A 81 -1.70 -7.02 9.50
N PHE A 82 -1.40 -8.05 8.70
CA PHE A 82 -1.84 -8.09 7.30
C PHE A 82 -3.37 -8.13 7.09
N PRO A 83 -4.16 -8.87 7.88
CA PRO A 83 -5.62 -8.83 7.76
C PRO A 83 -6.21 -7.44 7.98
N GLU A 84 -5.70 -6.71 8.98
CA GLU A 84 -6.13 -5.34 9.30
C GLU A 84 -5.66 -4.35 8.22
N ALA A 85 -4.47 -4.56 7.65
CA ALA A 85 -3.97 -3.76 6.54
C ALA A 85 -4.89 -3.87 5.32
N VAL A 86 -5.28 -5.10 4.95
CA VAL A 86 -6.23 -5.37 3.87
C VAL A 86 -7.57 -4.67 4.15
N ALA A 87 -8.15 -4.87 5.33
CA ALA A 87 -9.44 -4.29 5.67
C ALA A 87 -9.45 -2.76 5.59
N ALA A 88 -8.39 -2.12 6.09
CA ALA A 88 -8.24 -0.67 6.02
C ALA A 88 -8.07 -0.18 4.57
N LYS A 89 -7.24 -0.85 3.74
CA LYS A 89 -7.04 -0.43 2.35
C LYS A 89 -8.30 -0.67 1.49
N GLU A 90 -9.06 -1.74 1.72
CA GLU A 90 -10.37 -1.95 1.08
C GLU A 90 -11.33 -0.82 1.42
N LYS A 91 -11.40 -0.43 2.68
CA LYS A 91 -12.24 0.69 3.13
C LYS A 91 -11.80 2.02 2.50
N SER A 92 -10.50 2.25 2.37
CA SER A 92 -9.94 3.41 1.66
C SER A 92 -10.43 3.46 0.20
N ILE A 93 -10.29 2.37 -0.54
CA ILE A 93 -10.65 2.28 -1.96
C ILE A 93 -12.17 2.42 -2.16
N GLN A 94 -12.99 1.86 -1.26
CA GLN A 94 -14.45 2.02 -1.31
C GLN A 94 -14.92 3.48 -1.20
N LEU A 95 -14.11 4.34 -0.58
CA LEU A 95 -14.40 5.76 -0.40
C LEU A 95 -13.84 6.64 -1.53
N GLU A 96 -13.04 6.08 -2.44
CA GLU A 96 -12.49 6.79 -3.58
C GLU A 96 -13.56 7.04 -4.64
N ALA A 97 -13.52 8.22 -5.25
CA ALA A 97 -14.47 8.59 -6.30
C ALA A 97 -14.21 7.85 -7.62
N LYS A 98 -12.97 7.39 -7.84
CA LYS A 98 -12.53 6.72 -9.07
C LYS A 98 -11.52 5.64 -8.72
N PRO A 99 -11.52 4.50 -9.44
CA PRO A 99 -10.48 3.49 -9.28
C PRO A 99 -9.09 4.07 -9.56
N ASP A 100 -8.16 3.84 -8.65
CA ASP A 100 -6.75 4.15 -8.81
C ASP A 100 -5.92 2.86 -8.98
N ALA A 101 -5.14 2.82 -10.06
CA ALA A 101 -4.25 1.70 -10.34
C ALA A 101 -3.28 1.48 -9.17
N ARG A 102 -2.75 2.57 -8.59
CA ARG A 102 -1.77 2.47 -7.52
C ARG A 102 -2.39 1.89 -6.24
N ALA A 103 -3.57 2.37 -5.84
CA ALA A 103 -4.30 1.80 -4.71
C ALA A 103 -4.58 0.30 -4.87
N ASN A 104 -4.95 -0.16 -6.08
CA ASN A 104 -5.14 -1.58 -6.38
C ASN A 104 -3.83 -2.38 -6.25
N LEU A 105 -2.69 -1.84 -6.66
CA LEU A 105 -1.39 -2.51 -6.52
C LEU A 105 -0.92 -2.57 -5.06
N ASP A 106 -1.18 -1.52 -4.28
CA ASP A 106 -0.93 -1.53 -2.83
C ASP A 106 -1.77 -2.62 -2.14
N LEU A 107 -3.08 -2.68 -2.44
CA LEU A 107 -3.96 -3.71 -1.91
C LEU A 107 -3.56 -5.11 -2.39
N SER A 108 -3.12 -5.25 -3.64
CA SER A 108 -2.59 -6.51 -4.18
C SER A 108 -1.38 -7.00 -3.37
N SER A 109 -0.44 -6.11 -3.04
CA SER A 109 0.69 -6.45 -2.16
C SER A 109 0.22 -6.90 -0.78
N MET A 110 -0.73 -6.16 -0.17
CA MET A 110 -1.26 -6.52 1.15
C MET A 110 -1.99 -7.87 1.12
N TYR A 111 -2.68 -8.19 0.03
CA TYR A 111 -3.32 -9.50 -0.15
C TYR A 111 -2.31 -10.64 -0.25
N ARG A 112 -1.19 -10.43 -0.95
CA ARG A 112 -0.09 -11.41 -0.99
C ARG A 112 0.50 -11.64 0.40
N ASP A 113 0.78 -10.57 1.14
CA ASP A 113 1.33 -10.65 2.49
C ASP A 113 0.36 -11.35 3.46
N ALA A 114 -0.96 -11.16 3.27
CA ALA A 114 -2.01 -11.86 3.99
C ALA A 114 -2.23 -13.32 3.54
N GLY A 115 -1.42 -13.84 2.62
CA GLY A 115 -1.52 -15.22 2.13
C GLY A 115 -2.69 -15.46 1.16
N ASN A 116 -3.19 -14.41 0.51
CA ASN A 116 -4.27 -14.49 -0.49
C ASN A 116 -3.83 -13.94 -1.86
N PRO A 117 -2.88 -14.60 -2.54
CA PRO A 117 -2.39 -14.16 -3.85
C PRO A 117 -3.44 -14.23 -4.97
N LYS A 118 -4.54 -15.00 -4.78
CA LYS A 118 -5.65 -15.02 -5.76
C LYS A 118 -6.35 -13.67 -5.84
N LYS A 119 -6.73 -13.09 -4.70
CA LYS A 119 -7.31 -11.74 -4.68
C LYS A 119 -6.32 -10.67 -5.16
N ALA A 120 -5.04 -10.85 -4.87
CA ALA A 120 -3.99 -9.99 -5.40
C ALA A 120 -3.96 -10.00 -6.94
N LEU A 121 -4.11 -11.18 -7.55
CA LEU A 121 -4.15 -11.35 -9.00
C LEU A 121 -5.43 -10.77 -9.62
N GLU A 122 -6.58 -10.89 -8.96
CA GLU A 122 -7.84 -10.29 -9.41
C GLU A 122 -7.73 -8.76 -9.54
N LEU A 123 -7.10 -8.08 -8.57
CA LEU A 123 -6.89 -6.63 -8.60
C LEU A 123 -5.94 -6.20 -9.73
N VAL A 124 -4.89 -6.99 -9.96
CA VAL A 124 -3.96 -6.74 -11.05
C VAL A 124 -4.63 -6.93 -12.40
N GLN A 125 -5.44 -7.98 -12.55
CA GLN A 125 -6.22 -8.24 -13.76
C GLN A 125 -7.24 -7.13 -14.00
N TYR A 126 -7.92 -6.65 -12.95
CA TYR A 126 -8.82 -5.51 -13.04
C TYR A 126 -8.11 -4.27 -13.59
N ASN A 127 -6.88 -3.99 -13.15
CA ASN A 127 -6.10 -2.88 -13.70
C ASN A 127 -5.81 -3.07 -15.20
N LEU A 128 -5.38 -4.26 -15.61
CA LEU A 128 -5.08 -4.57 -17.01
C LEU A 128 -6.33 -4.47 -17.91
N ASP A 129 -7.45 -5.05 -17.49
CA ASP A 129 -8.69 -5.09 -18.27
C ASP A 129 -9.31 -3.70 -18.47
N ASN A 130 -9.05 -2.78 -17.55
CA ASN A 130 -9.60 -1.42 -17.58
C ASN A 130 -8.56 -0.37 -18.01
N GLY A 131 -7.37 -0.78 -18.45
CA GLY A 131 -6.29 0.13 -18.86
C GLY A 131 -5.81 1.05 -17.72
N LEU A 132 -5.98 0.66 -16.46
CA LEU A 132 -5.58 1.47 -15.32
C LEU A 132 -4.06 1.40 -15.14
N GLY A 133 -3.42 2.58 -15.10
CA GLY A 133 -1.97 2.68 -15.08
C GLY A 133 -1.33 2.70 -16.47
N GLU A 134 -2.13 2.61 -17.54
CA GLU A 134 -1.68 2.83 -18.91
C GLU A 134 -1.56 4.31 -19.23
N ALA A 135 -0.41 4.90 -18.92
CA ALA A 135 -0.07 6.21 -19.43
C ALA A 135 1.21 6.12 -20.25
N GLY A 136 1.12 5.65 -21.49
CA GLY A 136 2.10 5.90 -22.57
C GLY A 136 3.57 5.52 -22.33
N LYS A 137 4.39 5.60 -23.39
CA LYS A 137 5.85 5.44 -23.27
C LYS A 137 6.41 6.48 -22.30
N GLY A 138 6.85 6.02 -21.13
CA GLY A 138 7.54 6.85 -20.14
C GLY A 138 6.66 7.65 -19.19
N SER A 139 5.34 7.40 -19.11
CA SER A 139 4.46 8.12 -18.17
C SER A 139 3.52 7.26 -17.31
N GLY A 140 3.61 5.91 -17.31
CA GLY A 140 2.60 5.03 -16.71
C GLY A 140 3.15 3.76 -16.05
N PHE A 141 2.45 3.31 -15.01
CA PHE A 141 2.74 2.20 -14.10
C PHE A 141 2.69 0.79 -14.76
N HIS A 142 2.95 0.65 -16.07
CA HIS A 142 2.90 -0.63 -16.76
C HIS A 142 3.80 -1.69 -16.11
N MET A 143 5.02 -1.28 -15.73
CA MET A 143 5.92 -2.16 -15.01
C MET A 143 5.38 -2.62 -13.67
N PRO A 144 4.99 -1.72 -12.75
CA PRO A 144 4.34 -2.10 -11.52
C PRO A 144 3.22 -3.13 -11.72
N THR A 145 2.31 -2.92 -12.67
CA THR A 145 1.19 -3.85 -12.88
C THR A 145 1.66 -5.27 -13.24
N TYR A 146 2.50 -5.43 -14.27
CA TYR A 146 3.03 -6.74 -14.66
C TYR A 146 3.95 -7.35 -13.59
N TYR A 147 4.69 -6.52 -12.85
CA TYR A 147 5.52 -6.97 -11.74
C TYR A 147 4.66 -7.55 -10.60
N HIS A 148 3.59 -6.86 -10.21
CA HIS A 148 2.64 -7.38 -9.22
C HIS A 148 1.89 -8.62 -9.72
N GLN A 149 1.61 -8.72 -11.03
CA GLN A 149 1.07 -9.94 -11.64
C GLN A 149 2.02 -11.12 -11.45
N GLY A 150 3.29 -10.94 -11.83
CA GLY A 150 4.32 -11.97 -11.71
C GLY A 150 4.54 -12.40 -10.26
N LEU A 151 4.56 -11.44 -9.33
CA LEU A 151 4.65 -11.72 -7.90
C LEU A 151 3.48 -12.56 -7.37
N ALA A 152 2.23 -12.22 -7.74
CA ALA A 152 1.07 -13.01 -7.32
C ALA A 152 1.06 -14.42 -7.93
N LEU A 153 1.49 -14.56 -9.19
CA LEU A 153 1.63 -15.86 -9.87
C LEU A 153 2.75 -16.72 -9.25
N THR A 154 3.87 -16.13 -8.85
CA THR A 154 4.94 -16.81 -8.11
C THR A 154 4.41 -17.38 -6.79
N ASP A 155 3.64 -16.60 -6.02
CA ASP A 155 3.05 -17.08 -4.76
C ASP A 155 2.02 -18.21 -4.98
N LEU A 156 1.39 -18.26 -6.16
CA LEU A 156 0.50 -19.34 -6.57
C LEU A 156 1.25 -20.58 -7.10
N GLY A 157 2.59 -20.51 -7.22
CA GLY A 157 3.42 -21.55 -7.82
C GLY A 157 3.31 -21.63 -9.35
N GLN A 158 2.71 -20.63 -10.00
CA GLN A 158 2.54 -20.53 -11.45
C GLN A 158 3.76 -19.87 -12.08
N TYR A 159 4.92 -20.52 -11.97
CA TYR A 159 6.21 -19.90 -12.30
C TYR A 159 6.39 -19.59 -13.80
N ARG A 160 5.76 -20.36 -14.69
CA ARG A 160 5.83 -20.09 -16.14
C ARG A 160 5.12 -18.78 -16.48
N GLU A 161 3.90 -18.65 -16.00
CA GLU A 161 3.06 -17.46 -16.18
C GLU A 161 3.69 -16.25 -15.46
N ALA A 162 4.30 -16.46 -14.29
CA ALA A 162 5.05 -15.42 -13.59
C ALA A 162 6.21 -14.89 -14.45
N ALA A 163 7.00 -15.78 -15.05
CA ALA A 163 8.11 -15.39 -15.91
C ALA A 163 7.66 -14.64 -17.17
N GLU A 164 6.52 -15.01 -17.74
CA GLU A 164 5.89 -14.30 -18.87
C GLU A 164 5.41 -12.91 -18.45
N ALA A 165 4.78 -12.76 -17.28
CA ALA A 165 4.36 -11.48 -16.74
C ALA A 165 5.56 -10.54 -16.52
N PHE A 166 6.62 -11.02 -15.85
CA PHE A 166 7.84 -10.22 -15.67
C PHE A 166 8.50 -9.84 -17.00
N SER A 167 8.48 -10.74 -17.99
CA SER A 167 9.02 -10.45 -19.32
C SER A 167 8.23 -9.36 -20.04
N THR A 168 6.90 -9.44 -19.99
CA THR A 168 5.99 -8.41 -20.56
C THR A 168 6.22 -7.06 -19.90
N GLY A 169 6.42 -7.07 -18.57
CA GLY A 169 6.91 -5.91 -17.86
C GLY A 169 8.22 -5.40 -18.49
N LEU A 170 9.29 -6.18 -18.44
CA LEU A 170 10.63 -5.77 -18.85
C LEU A 170 10.71 -5.23 -20.30
N GLU A 171 9.79 -5.59 -21.20
CA GLU A 171 9.65 -4.95 -22.52
C GLU A 171 9.25 -3.46 -22.45
N ARG A 172 8.52 -3.06 -21.40
CA ARG A 172 8.08 -1.68 -21.13
C ARG A 172 9.14 -0.87 -20.38
N GLN A 173 9.90 -1.51 -19.50
CA GLN A 173 11.00 -0.87 -18.77
C GLN A 173 12.11 -1.89 -18.49
N ALA A 174 13.12 -1.87 -19.36
CA ALA A 174 14.22 -2.82 -19.31
C ALA A 174 15.23 -2.59 -18.15
N ASP A 175 15.10 -1.50 -17.38
CA ASP A 175 15.99 -1.16 -16.26
C ASP A 175 15.39 -1.47 -14.88
N TYR A 176 14.24 -2.14 -14.82
CA TYR A 176 13.62 -2.51 -13.54
C TYR A 176 14.29 -3.74 -12.94
N ALA A 177 15.37 -3.52 -12.18
CA ALA A 177 16.23 -4.58 -11.63
C ALA A 177 15.44 -5.70 -10.91
N TRP A 178 14.45 -5.34 -10.09
CA TRP A 178 13.68 -6.30 -9.31
C TRP A 178 12.88 -7.29 -10.16
N ALA A 179 12.42 -6.92 -11.36
CA ALA A 179 11.73 -7.86 -12.25
C ALA A 179 12.69 -8.93 -12.77
N TYR A 180 13.97 -8.61 -12.99
CA TYR A 180 14.98 -9.62 -13.30
C TYR A 180 15.20 -10.57 -12.14
N TYR A 181 15.31 -10.06 -10.91
CA TYR A 181 15.46 -10.93 -9.73
C TYR A 181 14.30 -11.91 -9.60
N GLU A 182 13.06 -11.42 -9.64
CA GLU A 182 11.87 -12.27 -9.47
C GLU A 182 11.63 -13.21 -10.66
N ARG A 183 11.94 -12.79 -11.88
CA ARG A 183 11.92 -13.69 -13.04
C ARG A 183 13.00 -14.77 -12.94
N GLY A 184 14.17 -14.43 -12.40
CA GLY A 184 15.23 -15.39 -12.08
C GLY A 184 14.79 -16.42 -11.04
N ILE A 185 14.03 -16.01 -10.02
CA ILE A 185 13.39 -16.93 -9.06
C ILE A 185 12.41 -17.86 -9.78
N ALA A 186 11.55 -17.33 -10.66
CA ALA A 186 10.61 -18.14 -11.43
C ALA A 186 11.34 -19.18 -12.32
N TYR A 187 12.38 -18.78 -13.03
CA TYR A 187 13.22 -19.71 -13.82
C TYR A 187 13.91 -20.76 -12.95
N ASP A 188 14.41 -20.39 -11.77
CA ASP A 188 15.02 -21.31 -10.83
C ASP A 188 14.06 -22.43 -10.40
N HIS A 189 12.80 -22.07 -10.11
CA HIS A 189 11.73 -23.02 -9.79
C HIS A 189 11.32 -23.90 -10.97
N LEU A 190 11.40 -23.38 -12.20
CA LEU A 190 11.19 -24.15 -13.43
C LEU A 190 12.36 -25.08 -13.77
N GLY A 191 13.49 -24.97 -13.06
CA GLY A 191 14.71 -25.72 -13.34
C GLY A 191 15.57 -25.14 -14.47
N ASP A 192 15.20 -23.97 -15.02
CA ASP A 192 16.00 -23.25 -16.00
C ASP A 192 17.12 -22.46 -15.30
N LYS A 193 18.20 -23.18 -14.96
CA LYS A 193 19.35 -22.62 -14.25
C LYS A 193 20.10 -21.58 -15.08
N ASP A 194 20.12 -21.72 -16.41
CA ASP A 194 20.83 -20.77 -17.28
C ASP A 194 20.05 -19.46 -17.40
N GLY A 195 18.72 -19.53 -17.60
CA GLY A 195 17.83 -18.38 -17.57
C GLY A 195 17.87 -17.65 -16.22
N ALA A 196 17.78 -18.40 -15.12
CA ALA A 196 17.89 -17.84 -13.77
C ALA A 196 19.22 -17.10 -13.55
N LYS A 197 20.34 -17.73 -13.93
CA LYS A 197 21.66 -17.12 -13.80
C LYS A 197 21.77 -15.83 -14.61
N ALA A 198 21.29 -15.81 -15.85
CA ALA A 198 21.33 -14.64 -16.71
C ALA A 198 20.55 -13.46 -16.09
N ASP A 199 19.36 -13.73 -15.55
CA ASP A 199 18.53 -12.73 -14.91
C ASP A 199 19.13 -12.23 -13.59
N PHE A 200 19.69 -13.11 -12.76
CA PHE A 200 20.40 -12.71 -11.54
C PHE A 200 21.65 -11.86 -11.83
N MET A 201 22.39 -12.16 -12.92
CA MET A 201 23.48 -11.32 -13.38
C MET A 201 23.00 -9.95 -13.83
N LYS A 202 21.85 -9.89 -14.52
CA LYS A 202 21.27 -8.62 -14.96
C LYS A 202 20.78 -7.77 -13.78
N PHE A 203 20.16 -8.39 -12.79
CA PHE A 203 19.81 -7.76 -11.52
C PHE A 203 21.04 -7.15 -10.84
N SER A 204 22.13 -7.92 -10.68
CA SER A 204 23.34 -7.46 -9.96
C SER A 204 24.03 -6.28 -10.64
N GLN A 205 23.88 -6.14 -11.97
CA GLN A 205 24.43 -5.02 -12.74
C GLN A 205 23.64 -3.72 -12.60
N ILE A 206 22.33 -3.79 -12.36
CA ILE A 206 21.45 -2.61 -12.38
C ILE A 206 21.07 -2.16 -10.96
N VAL A 207 20.90 -3.10 -10.03
CA VAL A 207 20.35 -2.80 -8.71
C VAL A 207 21.24 -1.82 -7.94
N ASN A 208 20.61 -0.84 -7.29
CA ASN A 208 21.31 -0.04 -6.29
C ASN A 208 21.56 -0.89 -5.04
N LYS A 209 22.84 -1.17 -4.76
CA LYS A 209 23.32 -2.02 -3.65
C LYS A 209 22.71 -1.67 -2.28
N LYS A 210 22.31 -0.40 -2.05
CA LYS A 210 21.64 0.03 -0.81
C LYS A 210 20.36 -0.77 -0.51
N TYR A 211 19.67 -1.24 -1.54
CA TYR A 211 18.40 -1.98 -1.39
C TYR A 211 18.58 -3.50 -1.42
N VAL A 212 19.81 -3.99 -1.59
CA VAL A 212 20.10 -5.43 -1.66
C VAL A 212 20.27 -5.97 -0.24
N ARG A 213 19.26 -6.70 0.22
CA ARG A 213 19.26 -7.44 1.50
C ARG A 213 20.05 -8.76 1.42
N GLU A 214 20.35 -9.36 2.57
CA GLU A 214 21.20 -10.55 2.68
C GLU A 214 20.65 -11.76 1.92
N GLU A 215 19.34 -11.94 1.86
CA GLU A 215 18.72 -13.05 1.12
C GLU A 215 18.98 -12.95 -0.40
N HIS A 216 19.02 -11.74 -0.96
CA HIS A 216 19.36 -11.55 -2.36
C HIS A 216 20.83 -11.90 -2.60
N LYS A 217 21.73 -11.51 -1.70
CA LYS A 217 23.16 -11.85 -1.79
C LYS A 217 23.38 -13.36 -1.69
N ALA A 218 22.68 -14.03 -0.78
CA ALA A 218 22.70 -15.47 -0.64
C ALA A 218 22.24 -16.14 -1.95
N LYS A 219 21.14 -15.65 -2.55
CA LYS A 219 20.65 -16.17 -3.83
C LYS A 219 21.64 -15.98 -4.96
N LEU A 220 22.28 -14.81 -5.07
CA LEU A 220 23.34 -14.56 -6.06
C LEU A 220 24.55 -15.49 -5.86
N ALA A 221 24.90 -15.79 -4.60
CA ALA A 221 26.03 -16.67 -4.28
C ALA A 221 25.78 -18.13 -4.71
N GLU A 222 24.55 -18.64 -4.63
CA GLU A 222 24.17 -19.96 -5.18
C GLU A 222 24.56 -20.09 -6.66
N TYR A 223 24.47 -18.97 -7.40
CA TYR A 223 24.79 -18.86 -8.82
C TYR A 223 26.22 -18.38 -9.11
N LYS A 224 27.06 -18.23 -8.07
CA LYS A 224 28.44 -17.72 -8.13
C LYS A 224 28.52 -16.31 -8.74
N ILE A 225 27.52 -15.48 -8.48
CA ILE A 225 27.45 -14.09 -8.97
C ILE A 225 27.91 -13.15 -7.86
N SER A 226 28.85 -12.28 -8.19
CA SER A 226 29.30 -11.17 -7.33
C SER A 226 28.65 -9.88 -7.81
N MET A 227 28.25 -9.01 -6.89
CA MET A 227 27.82 -7.66 -7.25
C MET A 227 29.06 -6.79 -7.56
N PRO A 228 29.09 -6.09 -8.71
CA PRO A 228 30.21 -5.23 -9.12
C PRO A 228 30.29 -4.01 -8.20
#